data_AF-A0A846D8V1-F1
#
_entry.id   AF-A0A846D8V1-F1
#
_cell.length_a   1.000
_cell.length_b   1.000
_cell.length_c   1.000
_cell.angle_alpha   90.00
_cell.angle_beta   90.00
_cell.angle_gamma   90.00
#
_symmetry.space_group_name_H-M   'P 1'
#
loop_
_entity.id
_entity.type
_entity.pdbx_description
1 polymer ?
#
loop_
_entity_poly.entity_id
_entity_poly.type
_entity_poly.pdbx_seq_one_letter_code
_entity_poly.pdbx_strand_id
1 'polypeptide(L)' 'MWKVRGIRGATTASENTVEAITDAVRELLDELETRNQLEPEE' A
#
# COMPACT_ATOMS: atom_id res chain seq x y z
N MET A 1 -5.62 -25.40 -7.70
CA MET A 1 -5.50 -25.15 -6.24
C MET A 1 -5.20 -23.67 -6.08
N TRP A 2 -6.06 -22.92 -5.38
CA TRP A 2 -5.83 -21.49 -5.15
C TRP A 2 -4.72 -21.30 -4.11
N LYS A 3 -3.82 -20.34 -4.34
CA LYS A 3 -2.67 -20.06 -3.47
C LYS A 3 -2.70 -18.60 -3.04
N VAL A 4 -2.78 -18.37 -1.73
CA VAL A 4 -2.74 -17.04 -1.13
C VAL A 4 -1.30 -16.67 -0.74
N ARG A 5 -0.91 -15.41 -0.92
CA ARG A 5 0.38 -14.85 -0.47
C ARG A 5 0.14 -13.51 0.21
N GLY A 6 0.76 -13.31 1.38
CA GLY A 6 0.78 -12.00 2.03
C GLY A 6 1.87 -11.10 1.47
N ILE A 7 1.55 -9.81 1.28
CA ILE A 7 2.49 -8.75 0.92
C ILE A 7 2.65 -7.83 2.14
N ARG A 8 3.86 -7.36 2.40
CA ARG A 8 4.16 -6.48 3.54
C ARG A 8 4.75 -5.18 3.03
N GLY A 9 4.29 -4.07 3.61
CA GLY A 9 4.84 -2.73 3.40
C GLY A 9 4.97 -2.00 4.73
N ALA A 10 5.81 -0.97 4.75
CA ALA A 10 5.96 -0.03 5.86
C ALA A 10 6.34 1.34 5.27
N THR A 11 5.84 2.40 5.89
CA THR A 11 6.14 3.79 5.52
C THR A 11 6.25 4.65 6.79
N THR A 12 6.71 5.88 6.64
CA THR A 12 6.77 6.90 7.70
C THR A 12 6.11 8.17 7.20
N ALA A 13 5.28 8.80 8.03
CA ALA A 13 4.70 10.10 7.72
C ALA A 13 5.64 11.24 8.16
N SER A 14 5.57 12.39 7.49
CA SER A 14 6.35 13.59 7.82
C SER A 14 5.92 14.24 9.13
N GLU A 15 4.64 14.09 9.50
CA GLU A 15 4.03 14.67 10.70
C GLU A 15 2.86 13.80 11.19
N ASN A 16 2.45 14.01 12.44
CA ASN A 16 1.33 13.29 13.06
C ASN A 16 -0.01 14.01 12.78
N THR A 17 -0.36 14.14 11.51
CA THR A 17 -1.63 14.70 11.04
C THR A 17 -2.37 13.68 10.16
N VAL A 18 -3.68 13.85 10.01
CA VAL A 18 -4.49 12.94 9.20
C VAL A 18 -4.05 13.01 7.74
N GLU A 19 -3.78 14.21 7.26
CA GLU A 19 -3.36 14.51 5.90
C GLU A 19 -2.04 13.81 5.57
N ALA A 20 -0.99 14.03 6.36
CA ALA A 20 0.34 13.46 6.09
C ALA A 20 0.35 11.92 6.17
N ILE A 21 -0.40 11.34 7.11
CA ILE A 21 -0.52 9.87 7.22
C ILE A 21 -1.29 9.33 6.02
N THR A 22 -2.35 9.99 5.58
CA THR A 22 -3.16 9.54 4.44
C THR A 22 -2.32 9.54 3.16
N ASP A 23 -1.54 10.59 2.92
CA ASP A 23 -0.69 10.68 1.74
C ASP A 23 0.40 9.60 1.74
N ALA A 24 1.09 9.40 2.88
CA ALA A 24 2.11 8.35 3.01
C ALA A 24 1.54 6.93 2.82
N VAL A 25 0.30 6.69 3.28
CA VAL A 25 -0.37 5.39 3.10
C VAL A 25 -0.79 5.18 1.65
N ARG A 26 -1.30 6.22 0.96
CA ARG A 26 -1.67 6.12 -0.46
C ARG A 26 -0.46 5.79 -1.32
N GLU A 27 0.65 6.51 -1.12
CA GLU A 27 1.90 6.23 -1.83
C GLU A 27 2.37 4.79 -1.61
N LEU A 28 2.30 4.28 -0.37
CA LEU A 28 2.65 2.90 -0.06
C LEU A 28 1.76 1.89 -0.81
N LEU A 29 0.45 2.13 -0.87
CA LEU A 29 -0.48 1.24 -1.57
C LEU A 29 -0.25 1.26 -3.07
N ASP A 30 -0.09 2.44 -3.68
CA ASP A 30 0.20 2.58 -5.12
C ASP A 30 1.48 1.81 -5.52
N GLU A 31 2.52 1.89 -4.69
CA GLU A 31 3.78 1.17 -4.94
C GLU A 31 3.62 -0.35 -4.77
N LEU A 32 2.86 -0.78 -3.76
CA LEU A 32 2.58 -2.20 -3.55
C LEU A 32 1.75 -2.78 -4.69
N GLU A 33 0.73 -2.07 -5.17
CA GLU A 33 -0.07 -2.48 -6.32
C GLU A 33 0.79 -2.55 -7.59
N THR A 34 1.53 -1.49 -7.89
CA THR A 34 2.39 -1.40 -9.08
C THR A 34 3.43 -2.51 -9.13
N ARG A 35 4.11 -2.80 -8.01
CA ARG A 35 5.15 -3.84 -7.95
C ARG A 35 4.61 -5.26 -8.02
N ASN A 36 3.37 -5.47 -7.58
CA ASN A 36 2.79 -6.81 -7.48
C ASN A 36 1.72 -7.07 -8.55
N GLN A 37 1.45 -6.10 -9.45
CA GLN A 37 0.45 -6.19 -10.52
C GLN A 37 -0.90 -6.63 -9.96
N LEU A 38 -1.31 -6.02 -8.84
CA LEU A 38 -2.60 -6.29 -8.23
C LEU A 38 -3.67 -5.61 -9.06
N GLU A 39 -4.73 -6.33 -9.39
CA GLU A 39 -5.94 -5.79 -10.04
C GLU A 39 -7.04 -5.78 -8.97
N PRO A 40 -7.35 -4.63 -8.34
CA PRO A 40 -8.25 -4.58 -7.18
C PRO A 40 -9.72 -4.91 -7.53
N GLU A 41 -10.08 -4.82 -8.81
CA GLU A 41 -11.44 -5.04 -9.30
C GLU A 41 -11.70 -6.49 -9.75
N GLU A 42 -10.69 -7.36 -9.71
CA GLU A 42 -10.81 -8.82 -9.90
C GLU A 42 -10.57 -9.60 -8.60
#